data_AF-A0A3G8QVG2-F1
#
_entry.id   AF-A0A3G8QVG2-F1
#
_cell.length_a   1.000
_cell.length_b   1.000
_cell.length_c   1.000
_cell.angle_alpha   90.00
_cell.angle_beta   90.00
_cell.angle_gamma   90.00
#
_symmetry.space_group_name_H-M   'P 1'
#
loop_
_entity.id
_entity.type
_entity.pdbx_description
1 polymer ?
#
loop_
_entity_poly.entity_id
_entity_poly.type
_entity_poly.pdbx_seq_one_letter_code
_entity_poly.pdbx_strand_id
1 'polypeptide(L)'
;MAPSDFGIYEALVHPYRRRLLVAMLDADRRDAPYPDPLEFAPDAEEERHRIGMIHTHLPKLDDMGVIQWDRETEELSKGPRWDDLEPLLRWMDENRDELPEGWLPEPTGDWTPPNARSES
;
A
#
# COMPACT_ATOMS: atom_id res chain seq x y z
N MET A 1 7.99 29.30 -1.64
CA MET A 1 8.06 27.83 -1.67
C MET A 1 7.62 27.36 -0.30
N ALA A 2 6.34 27.01 -0.15
CA ALA A 2 5.78 26.56 1.13
C ALA A 2 6.40 25.21 1.51
N PRO A 3 6.55 24.88 2.80
CA PRO A 3 7.15 23.62 3.20
C PRO A 3 6.25 22.47 2.72
N SER A 4 6.75 21.69 1.77
CA SER A 4 6.06 20.56 1.15
C SER A 4 5.97 19.32 2.05
N ASP A 5 6.11 19.45 3.37
CA ASP A 5 6.08 18.29 4.26
C ASP A 5 4.65 18.00 4.69
N PHE A 6 3.91 17.38 3.79
CA PHE A 6 2.63 16.79 4.15
C PHE A 6 2.78 15.48 4.91
N GLY A 7 3.57 15.48 5.97
CA GLY A 7 3.77 14.26 6.74
C GLY A 7 4.21 13.07 5.89
N ILE A 8 5.07 13.24 4.87
CA ILE A 8 5.63 12.10 4.10
C ILE A 8 6.23 11.06 5.06
N TYR A 9 6.95 11.54 6.09
CA TYR A 9 7.41 10.69 7.18
C TYR A 9 6.25 9.97 7.87
N GLU A 10 5.14 10.66 8.14
CA GLU A 10 3.95 10.06 8.70
C GLU A 10 3.34 9.01 7.76
N ALA A 11 3.24 9.27 6.46
CA ALA A 11 2.76 8.27 5.49
C ALA A 11 3.62 7.00 5.55
N LEU A 12 4.94 7.17 5.59
CA LEU A 12 5.90 6.10 5.40
C LEU A 12 6.47 5.50 6.70
N VAL A 13 6.25 6.03 7.91
CA VAL A 13 6.90 5.49 9.12
C VAL A 13 6.41 4.09 9.50
N HIS A 14 5.21 3.69 9.09
CA HIS A 14 4.65 2.38 9.42
C HIS A 14 4.94 1.33 8.33
N PRO A 15 5.42 0.11 8.68
CA PRO A 15 5.71 -0.94 7.71
C PRO A 15 4.53 -1.28 6.79
N TYR A 16 3.34 -1.42 7.35
CA TYR A 16 2.13 -1.70 6.57
C TYR A 16 1.88 -0.63 5.51
N ARG A 17 1.97 0.67 5.87
CA ARG A 17 1.73 1.77 4.93
C ARG A 17 2.74 1.75 3.78
N ARG A 18 4.03 1.60 4.07
CA ARG A 18 5.07 1.51 3.03
C ARG A 18 4.81 0.35 2.08
N ARG A 19 4.56 -0.84 2.64
CA ARG A 19 4.34 -2.06 1.85
C ARG A 19 3.10 -1.89 0.96
N LEU A 20 2.01 -1.33 1.49
CA LEU A 20 0.77 -1.15 0.75
C LEU A 20 0.95 -0.19 -0.43
N LEU A 21 1.58 0.95 -0.17
CA LEU A 21 1.81 1.98 -1.18
C LEU A 21 2.76 1.50 -2.28
N VAL A 22 3.79 0.71 -1.94
CA VAL A 22 4.66 0.07 -2.94
C VAL A 22 3.92 -1.02 -3.73
N ALA A 23 3.02 -1.78 -3.10
CA ALA A 23 2.19 -2.76 -3.80
C ALA A 23 1.19 -2.10 -4.77
N MET A 24 0.59 -0.98 -4.39
CA MET A 24 -0.23 -0.17 -5.31
C MET A 24 0.58 0.36 -6.50
N LEU A 25 1.82 0.83 -6.26
CA LEU A 25 2.73 1.27 -7.33
C LEU A 25 3.07 0.14 -8.30
N ASP A 26 3.30 -1.06 -7.80
CA ASP A 26 3.58 -2.24 -8.62
C ASP A 26 2.33 -2.69 -9.41
N ALA A 27 1.15 -2.66 -8.80
CA ALA A 27 -0.11 -2.96 -9.48
C ALA A 27 -0.39 -1.98 -10.63
N ASP A 28 -0.15 -0.68 -10.43
CA ASP A 28 -0.24 0.35 -11.49
C ASP A 28 0.68 0.02 -12.69
N ARG A 29 1.91 -0.43 -12.42
CA ARG A 29 2.88 -0.79 -13.48
C ARG A 29 2.46 -2.03 -14.26
N ARG A 30 1.73 -2.94 -13.63
CA ARG A 30 1.30 -4.22 -14.20
C ARG A 30 -0.12 -4.18 -14.79
N ASP A 31 -0.80 -3.04 -14.70
CA ASP A 31 -2.23 -2.92 -15.04
C ASP A 31 -3.07 -3.97 -14.29
N ALA A 32 -2.77 -4.15 -13.01
CA ALA A 32 -3.39 -5.13 -12.13
C ALA A 32 -4.30 -4.45 -11.09
N PRO A 33 -5.31 -5.15 -10.54
CA PRO A 33 -6.08 -4.65 -9.42
C PRO A 33 -5.18 -4.34 -8.21
N TYR A 34 -5.55 -3.33 -7.44
CA TYR A 34 -4.88 -3.04 -6.18
C TYR A 34 -5.09 -4.19 -5.17
N PRO A 35 -4.12 -4.42 -4.28
CA PRO A 35 -4.24 -5.46 -3.28
C PRO A 35 -5.43 -5.17 -2.37
N ASP A 36 -6.15 -6.22 -1.96
CA ASP A 36 -7.10 -6.12 -0.87
C ASP A 36 -6.33 -5.68 0.39
N PRO A 37 -6.61 -4.49 0.95
CA PRO A 37 -5.88 -4.00 2.10
C PRO A 37 -6.08 -4.86 3.36
N LEU A 38 -7.15 -5.65 3.45
CA LEU A 38 -7.43 -6.58 4.54
C LEU A 38 -6.58 -7.84 4.43
N GLU A 39 -6.34 -8.35 3.22
CA GLU A 39 -5.45 -9.49 2.97
C GLU A 39 -3.97 -9.08 2.99
N PHE A 40 -3.68 -7.79 2.77
CA PHE A 40 -2.31 -7.26 2.73
C PHE A 40 -1.70 -7.00 4.12
N ALA A 41 -2.48 -7.07 5.20
CA ALA A 41 -1.95 -6.93 6.56
C ALA A 41 -1.06 -8.14 6.93
N PRO A 42 0.15 -7.93 7.47
CA PRO A 42 1.03 -9.04 7.84
C PRO A 42 0.33 -9.94 8.85
N ASP A 43 0.54 -11.26 8.72
CA ASP A 43 -0.02 -12.34 9.55
C ASP A 43 -0.06 -11.99 11.05
N ALA A 44 -1.13 -11.32 11.46
CA ALA A 44 -1.50 -11.17 12.84
C ALA A 44 -2.49 -12.29 13.11
N GLU A 45 -2.08 -13.29 13.87
CA GLU A 45 -2.85 -14.49 14.25
C GLU A 45 -4.20 -14.19 14.96
N GLU A 46 -4.62 -12.93 15.08
CA GLU A 46 -5.93 -12.53 15.59
C GLU A 46 -6.60 -11.52 14.65
N GLU A 47 -7.78 -11.90 14.15
CA GLU A 47 -8.74 -11.04 13.42
C GLU A 47 -8.93 -9.66 14.08
N ARG A 48 -8.88 -9.60 15.42
CA ARG A 48 -8.97 -8.36 16.20
C ARG A 48 -7.79 -7.40 15.98
N HIS A 49 -6.58 -7.94 15.80
CA HIS A 49 -5.39 -7.16 15.47
C HIS A 49 -5.46 -6.64 14.04
N ARG A 50 -5.98 -7.44 13.10
CA ARG A 50 -6.21 -7.05 11.71
C ARG A 50 -7.16 -5.86 11.62
N ILE A 51 -8.32 -5.96 12.30
CA ILE A 51 -9.33 -4.90 12.38
C ILE A 51 -8.75 -3.60 13.00
N GLY A 52 -8.03 -3.70 14.12
CA GLY A 52 -7.42 -2.52 14.77
C GLY A 52 -6.32 -1.85 13.94
N MET A 53 -5.52 -2.64 13.24
CA MET A 53 -4.44 -2.18 12.33
C MET A 53 -5.03 -1.38 11.16
N ILE A 54 -6.11 -1.90 10.57
CA ILE A 54 -6.74 -1.36 9.36
C ILE A 54 -7.51 -0.08 9.67
N HIS A 55 -8.23 -0.04 10.81
CA HIS A 55 -8.87 1.18 11.30
C HIS A 55 -7.89 2.29 11.71
N THR A 56 -6.59 2.02 11.75
CA THR A 56 -5.56 3.01 12.06
C THR A 56 -4.82 3.51 10.82
N HIS A 57 -4.48 2.63 9.88
CA HIS A 57 -3.61 3.01 8.76
C HIS A 57 -4.35 3.48 7.52
N LEU A 58 -5.41 2.79 7.09
CA LEU A 58 -6.13 3.19 5.89
C LEU A 58 -6.85 4.53 6.07
N PRO A 59 -7.62 4.77 7.17
CA PRO A 59 -8.20 6.09 7.41
C PRO A 59 -7.13 7.19 7.46
N LYS A 60 -5.96 6.89 8.00
CA LYS A 60 -4.88 7.87 8.08
C LYS A 60 -4.27 8.20 6.73
N LEU A 61 -4.08 7.21 5.85
CA LEU A 61 -3.61 7.47 4.48
C LEU A 61 -4.67 8.19 3.63
N ASP A 62 -5.94 7.89 3.87
CA ASP A 62 -7.11 8.53 3.24
C ASP A 62 -7.26 9.99 3.70
N ASP A 63 -7.22 10.25 5.01
CA ASP A 63 -7.20 11.59 5.61
C ASP A 63 -6.02 12.43 5.10
N MET A 64 -4.88 11.78 4.86
CA MET A 64 -3.70 12.42 4.27
C MET A 64 -3.86 12.72 2.78
N GLY A 65 -4.85 12.15 2.09
CA GLY A 65 -5.12 12.28 0.66
C GLY A 65 -4.19 11.47 -0.24
N VAL A 66 -3.46 10.51 0.31
CA VAL A 66 -2.50 9.66 -0.43
C VAL A 66 -3.24 8.55 -1.17
N ILE A 67 -4.23 7.96 -0.52
CA ILE A 67 -5.15 6.97 -1.10
C ILE A 67 -6.58 7.50 -0.97
N GLN A 68 -7.51 6.84 -1.64
CA GLN A 68 -8.92 6.82 -1.26
C GLN A 68 -9.27 5.38 -0.92
N TRP A 69 -9.97 5.18 0.19
CA TRP A 69 -10.40 3.86 0.62
C TRP A 69 -11.92 3.85 0.84
N ASP A 70 -12.61 3.05 0.04
CA ASP A 70 -14.03 2.78 0.24
C ASP A 70 -14.18 1.71 1.32
N ARG A 71 -14.84 2.05 2.43
CA ARG A 71 -15.03 1.14 3.57
C ARG A 71 -16.13 0.12 3.35
N GLU A 72 -17.03 0.37 2.40
CA GLU A 72 -18.15 -0.52 2.09
C GLU A 72 -17.74 -1.57 1.06
N THR A 73 -16.96 -1.17 0.05
CA THR A 73 -16.47 -2.08 -1.01
C THR A 73 -15.08 -2.61 -0.76
N GLU A 74 -14.37 -2.07 0.24
CA GLU A 74 -12.97 -2.38 0.58
C GLU A 74 -11.98 -2.02 -0.55
N GLU A 75 -12.42 -1.24 -1.53
CA GLU A 75 -11.63 -0.86 -2.69
C GLU A 75 -10.66 0.29 -2.37
N LEU A 76 -9.46 0.16 -2.92
CA LEU A 76 -8.46 1.21 -2.90
C LEU A 76 -8.45 1.95 -4.24
N SER A 77 -8.19 3.25 -4.18
CA SER A 77 -7.77 4.03 -5.34
C SER A 77 -6.72 5.07 -4.95
N LYS A 78 -6.08 5.70 -5.93
CA LYS A 78 -5.09 6.76 -5.68
C LYS A 78 -5.78 8.03 -5.21
N GLY A 79 -5.27 8.61 -4.14
CA GLY A 79 -5.73 9.89 -3.64
C GLY A 79 -5.17 11.06 -4.45
N PRO A 80 -5.71 12.27 -4.26
CA PRO A 80 -5.29 13.48 -4.98
C PRO A 80 -3.82 13.86 -4.75
N ARG A 81 -3.14 13.23 -3.80
CA ARG A 81 -1.75 13.50 -3.43
C ARG A 81 -0.81 12.33 -3.66
N TRP A 82 -1.28 11.32 -4.38
CA TRP A 82 -0.45 10.20 -4.77
C TRP A 82 0.86 10.66 -5.43
N ASP A 83 0.74 11.58 -6.40
CA ASP A 83 1.87 12.09 -7.18
C ASP A 83 2.94 12.80 -6.33
N ASP A 84 2.57 13.29 -5.14
CA ASP A 84 3.52 13.89 -4.20
C ASP A 84 4.44 12.81 -3.58
N LEU A 85 3.94 11.58 -3.42
CA LEU A 85 4.64 10.46 -2.78
C LEU A 85 5.24 9.48 -3.80
N GLU A 86 4.63 9.35 -4.98
CA GLU A 86 5.02 8.40 -6.03
C GLU A 86 6.52 8.42 -6.37
N PRO A 87 7.19 9.59 -6.53
CA PRO A 87 8.61 9.61 -6.86
C PRO A 87 9.48 8.92 -5.80
N LEU A 88 9.11 9.06 -4.52
CA LEU A 88 9.82 8.42 -3.41
C LEU A 88 9.51 6.92 -3.37
N LEU A 89 8.26 6.52 -3.57
CA LEU A 89 7.88 5.10 -3.64
C LEU A 89 8.63 4.38 -4.76
N ARG A 90 8.75 5.03 -5.92
CA ARG A 90 9.51 4.53 -7.07
C ARG A 90 10.98 4.35 -6.73
N TRP A 91 11.60 5.35 -6.09
CA TRP A 91 12.99 5.25 -5.65
C TRP A 91 13.18 4.10 -4.64
N MET A 92 12.30 3.96 -3.66
CA MET A 92 12.37 2.87 -2.67
C MET A 92 12.27 1.49 -3.33
N ASP A 93 11.40 1.34 -4.32
CA ASP A 93 11.23 0.08 -5.06
C ASP A 93 12.42 -0.25 -5.96
N GLU A 94 13.02 0.76 -6.59
CA GLU A 94 14.20 0.60 -7.46
C GLU A 94 15.50 0.35 -6.69
N ASN A 95 15.61 0.79 -5.43
CA ASN A 95 16.83 0.72 -4.60
C ASN A 95 16.62 -0.21 -3.39
N ARG A 96 15.89 -1.31 -3.56
CA ARG A 96 15.56 -2.29 -2.49
C ARG A 96 16.78 -2.83 -1.77
N ASP A 97 17.91 -2.97 -2.47
CA ASP A 97 19.19 -3.44 -1.94
C ASP A 97 19.88 -2.42 -1.02
N GLU A 98 19.52 -1.14 -1.12
CA GLU A 98 19.98 -0.08 -0.21
C GLU A 98 19.09 0.06 1.04
N LEU A 99 17.95 -0.62 1.07
CA LEU A 99 17.00 -0.59 2.19
C LEU A 99 17.35 -1.64 3.25
N PRO A 100 17.07 -1.40 4.55
CA PRO A 100 17.14 -2.44 5.57
C PRO A 100 16.25 -3.64 5.23
N GLU A 101 16.71 -4.82 5.66
CA GLU A 101 15.98 -6.07 5.47
C GLU A 101 14.55 -5.99 6.04
N GLY A 102 13.58 -6.51 5.27
CA GLY A 102 12.16 -6.54 5.66
C GLY A 102 11.43 -5.19 5.58
N TRP A 103 12.05 -4.13 5.06
CA TRP A 103 11.40 -2.81 4.98
C TRP A 103 10.27 -2.77 3.93
N LEU A 104 10.49 -3.42 2.80
CA LEU A 104 9.53 -3.64 1.72
C LEU A 104 9.14 -5.12 1.64
N PRO A 105 7.98 -5.47 1.05
CA PRO A 105 7.66 -6.87 0.82
C PRO A 105 8.58 -7.41 -0.28
N GLU A 106 8.93 -8.70 -0.27
CA GLU A 106 9.64 -9.30 -1.41
C GLU A 106 8.89 -8.99 -2.70
N PRO A 107 9.58 -8.66 -3.80
CA PRO A 107 8.92 -8.40 -5.07
C PRO A 107 8.05 -9.60 -5.40
N THR A 108 6.74 -9.38 -5.43
CA THR A 108 5.73 -10.40 -5.69
C THR A 108 5.84 -10.83 -7.15
N GLY A 109 6.80 -11.71 -7.44
CA GLY A 109 6.98 -12.34 -8.75
C GLY A 109 5.98 -13.47 -9.02
N ASP A 110 5.16 -13.83 -8.02
CA ASP A 110 4.29 -15.02 -8.05
C ASP A 110 2.90 -14.76 -7.45
N TRP A 111 2.36 -13.54 -7.61
CA TRP A 111 0.93 -13.36 -7.30
C TRP A 111 0.11 -13.86 -8.48
N THR A 112 -0.40 -15.09 -8.36
CA THR A 112 -1.51 -15.59 -9.17
C THR A 112 -2.81 -15.26 -8.42
N PRO A 113 -3.73 -14.41 -8.95
CA PRO A 113 -4.98 -14.10 -8.27
C PRO A 113 -5.79 -15.37 -7.96
N PRO A 114 -6.44 -15.47 -6.79
CA PRO A 114 -7.27 -16.62 -6.41
C PRO A 114 -8.57 -16.78 -7.22
N ASN A 115 -8.75 -15.98 -8.28
CA ASN A 115 -9.86 -16.03 -9.22
C ASN A 115 -9.32 -15.96 -10.66
N ALA A 116 -8.70 -17.04 -11.11
CA ALA A 116 -8.71 -17.41 -12.52
C ALA A 116 -9.73 -18.55 -12.65
N ARG A 117 -11.03 -18.23 -12.63
CA ARG A 117 -12.04 -19.21 -13.03
C ARG A 117 -11.84 -19.49 -14.51
N SER A 118 -11.35 -20.70 -14.79
CA SER A 118 -11.40 -21.32 -16.11
C SER A 118 -12.86 -21.40 -16.56
N GLU A 119 -13.28 -20.48 -17.42
CA GLU A 119 -14.42 -20.74 -18.29
C GLU A 119 -13.90 -21.58 -19.46
N SER A 120 -14.31 -22.85 -19.48
CA SER A 120 -14.22 -23.76 -20.62
C SER A 120 -15.56 -23.86 -21.33
#